data_AF-A0A1Y4DUL0-F1
#
_entry.id   AF-A0A1Y4DUL0-F1
#
_cell.length_a   1.000
_cell.length_b   1.000
_cell.length_c   1.000
_cell.angle_alpha   90.00
_cell.angle_beta   90.00
_cell.angle_gamma   90.00
#
_symmetry.space_group_name_H-M   'P 1'
#
loop_
_entity.id
_entity.type
_entity.pdbx_description
1 polymer ?
#
loop_
_entity_poly.entity_id
_entity_poly.type
_entity_poly.pdbx_seq_one_letter_code
_entity_poly.pdbx_strand_id
1 'polypeptide(L)'
;MKDKPTLSACIPAGKPVLDYLKEKSGERHTKLEAYCDLLDKASAGYVSDALKKLDVELQPGQFAVTITDLAGCWHWHRATVRSFLNGLEDLGQIRKSSLTRSYIITMAETIPDGNEAGKNKGKTINPIIDKVDTALSEWVFGRLSGEECGRACQRLTDTETPTDTNQGTDDLPEDRKAAYAENCRAIMESMALASVRRVLHKYRLGSTASLAGFFNDVLAEDWTLMPEAMETLAELVIDGESESLELEDKQTKETFHALCKPFKTLLAGRMEAGNGNK
;
A
#
# COMPACT_ATOMS: atom_id res chain seq x y z
N MET A 1 -31.37 -27.14 10.42
CA MET A 1 -29.91 -26.93 10.51
C MET A 1 -29.60 -25.76 9.60
N LYS A 2 -28.95 -24.70 10.08
CA LYS A 2 -28.62 -23.53 9.27
C LYS A 2 -27.40 -23.88 8.41
N ASP A 3 -27.58 -23.88 7.10
CA ASP A 3 -26.48 -24.01 6.14
C ASP A 3 -25.58 -22.78 6.29
N LYS A 4 -24.32 -23.00 6.70
CA LYS A 4 -23.26 -21.99 6.61
C LYS A 4 -22.98 -21.76 5.12
N PRO A 5 -22.97 -20.52 4.63
CA PRO A 5 -22.54 -20.25 3.27
C PRO A 5 -21.05 -20.62 3.19
N THR A 6 -20.77 -21.77 2.59
CA THR A 6 -19.40 -22.15 2.23
C THR A 6 -19.10 -21.35 0.98
N LEU A 7 -18.32 -20.27 1.13
CA LEU A 7 -17.76 -19.52 0.00
C LEU A 7 -16.94 -20.52 -0.82
N SER A 8 -17.52 -21.03 -1.91
CA SER A 8 -16.86 -21.94 -2.84
C SER A 8 -15.96 -21.13 -3.78
N ALA A 9 -14.96 -20.47 -3.23
CA ALA A 9 -13.94 -19.76 -4.01
C ALA A 9 -13.02 -20.78 -4.69
N CYS A 10 -13.06 -20.88 -6.01
CA CYS A 10 -12.13 -21.71 -6.79
C CYS A 10 -10.89 -20.88 -7.14
N ILE A 11 -9.75 -21.14 -6.49
CA ILE A 11 -8.49 -20.46 -6.79
C ILE A 11 -7.72 -21.25 -7.87
N PRO A 12 -7.44 -20.67 -9.05
CA PRO A 12 -6.75 -21.39 -10.12
C PRO A 12 -5.29 -21.67 -9.74
N ALA A 13 -5.00 -22.92 -9.39
CA ALA A 13 -3.64 -23.41 -9.22
C ALA A 13 -3.10 -23.93 -10.56
N GLY A 14 -2.48 -23.05 -11.35
CA GLY A 14 -1.81 -23.44 -12.59
C GLY A 14 -0.60 -24.36 -12.32
N LYS A 15 -0.09 -25.03 -13.37
CA LYS A 15 1.10 -25.90 -13.28
C LYS A 15 2.28 -25.29 -12.49
N PRO A 16 2.63 -24.00 -12.62
CA PRO A 16 3.70 -23.37 -11.83
C PRO A 16 3.43 -23.35 -10.32
N VAL A 17 2.17 -23.20 -9.91
CA VAL A 17 1.75 -23.24 -8.51
C VAL A 17 1.88 -24.67 -7.97
N LEU A 18 1.40 -25.64 -8.74
CA LEU A 18 1.49 -27.06 -8.36
C LEU A 18 2.96 -27.52 -8.27
N ASP A 19 3.82 -27.08 -9.19
CA ASP A 19 5.25 -27.37 -9.17
C ASP A 19 5.97 -26.70 -7.98
N TYR A 20 5.52 -25.50 -7.57
CA TYR A 20 6.05 -24.79 -6.40
C TYR A 20 5.62 -25.41 -5.07
N LEU A 21 4.38 -25.90 -4.99
CA LEU A 21 3.81 -26.58 -3.83
C LEU A 21 4.27 -28.04 -3.71
N LYS A 22 4.78 -28.63 -4.80
CA LYS A 22 5.30 -29.99 -4.83
C LYS A 22 6.47 -30.15 -3.87
N GLU A 23 6.35 -31.15 -3.00
CA GLU A 23 7.32 -31.40 -1.93
C GLU A 23 8.67 -31.90 -2.47
N LYS A 24 9.75 -31.47 -1.81
CA LYS A 24 11.02 -32.19 -1.80
C LYS A 24 11.00 -33.01 -0.50
N SER A 25 10.87 -34.32 -0.62
CA SER A 25 10.64 -35.26 0.49
C SER A 25 11.37 -34.90 1.80
N GLY A 26 10.62 -34.71 2.89
CA GLY A 26 11.16 -34.79 4.27
C GLY A 26 10.84 -33.62 5.22
N GLU A 27 9.96 -32.70 4.87
CA GLU A 27 9.56 -31.59 5.77
C GLU A 27 8.32 -31.97 6.58
N ARG A 28 8.27 -31.57 7.87
CA ARG A 28 7.20 -31.97 8.81
C ARG A 28 5.82 -31.35 8.49
N HIS A 29 5.81 -30.27 7.70
CA HIS A 29 4.65 -29.73 7.01
C HIS A 29 5.06 -29.40 5.59
N THR A 30 4.29 -29.88 4.61
CA THR A 30 4.61 -29.66 3.20
C THR A 30 4.16 -28.26 2.77
N LYS A 31 4.80 -27.66 1.75
CA LYS A 31 4.34 -26.38 1.18
C LYS A 31 2.87 -26.40 0.79
N LEU A 32 2.35 -27.55 0.38
CA LEU A 32 0.94 -27.76 0.07
C LEU A 32 0.05 -27.64 1.32
N GLU A 33 0.43 -28.25 2.44
CA GLU A 33 -0.31 -28.14 3.70
C GLU A 33 -0.34 -26.71 4.23
N ALA A 34 0.79 -26.00 4.15
CA ALA A 34 0.85 -24.58 4.51
C ALA A 34 -0.06 -23.73 3.61
N TYR A 35 -0.16 -24.06 2.32
CA TYR A 35 -1.09 -23.38 1.41
C TYR A 35 -2.56 -23.65 1.76
N CYS A 36 -2.90 -24.90 2.10
CA CYS A 36 -4.25 -25.24 2.58
C CYS A 36 -4.63 -24.51 3.87
N ASP A 37 -3.70 -24.39 4.84
CA ASP A 37 -3.95 -23.63 6.07
C ASP A 37 -4.22 -22.13 5.79
N LEU A 38 -3.57 -21.53 4.78
CA LEU A 38 -3.89 -20.16 4.35
C LEU A 38 -5.30 -20.05 3.73
N LEU A 39 -5.71 -21.05 2.95
CA LEU A 39 -7.07 -21.13 2.40
C LEU A 39 -8.11 -21.20 3.50
N ASP A 40 -7.91 -22.10 4.47
CA ASP A 40 -8.81 -22.26 5.61
C ASP A 40 -8.90 -20.97 6.45
N LYS A 41 -7.77 -20.29 6.67
CA LYS A 41 -7.74 -18.99 7.36
C LYS A 41 -8.47 -17.89 6.60
N ALA A 42 -8.32 -17.84 5.28
CA ALA A 42 -9.03 -16.88 4.43
C ALA A 42 -10.55 -17.13 4.42
N SER A 43 -10.97 -18.40 4.30
CA SER A 43 -12.39 -18.78 4.36
C SER A 43 -13.02 -18.51 5.72
N ALA A 44 -12.23 -18.58 6.81
CA ALA A 44 -12.69 -18.30 8.15
C ALA A 44 -12.61 -16.81 8.55
N GLY A 45 -12.00 -15.95 7.73
CA GLY A 45 -11.73 -14.55 8.10
C GLY A 45 -10.81 -14.45 9.33
N TYR A 46 -9.78 -15.29 9.40
CA TYR A 46 -8.97 -15.46 10.60
C TYR A 46 -8.18 -14.19 10.98
N VAL A 47 -8.20 -13.85 12.27
CA VAL A 47 -7.37 -12.79 12.86
C VAL A 47 -6.52 -13.40 13.96
N SER A 48 -5.20 -13.26 13.85
CA SER A 48 -4.25 -13.65 14.90
C SER A 48 -4.58 -12.97 16.23
N ASP A 49 -4.38 -13.67 17.35
CA ASP A 49 -4.59 -13.13 18.71
C ASP A 49 -3.79 -11.86 18.98
N ALA A 50 -2.62 -11.72 18.36
CA ALA A 50 -1.81 -10.50 18.44
C ALA A 50 -2.47 -9.27 17.78
N LEU A 51 -3.43 -9.50 16.87
CA LEU A 51 -4.10 -8.49 16.04
C LEU A 51 -5.55 -8.26 16.44
N LYS A 52 -6.15 -9.15 17.25
CA LYS A 52 -7.50 -8.96 17.80
C LYS A 52 -7.66 -7.68 18.63
N LYS A 53 -6.56 -7.13 19.16
CA LYS A 53 -6.55 -5.87 19.91
C LYS A 53 -6.59 -4.62 19.02
N LEU A 54 -6.37 -4.77 17.71
CA LEU A 54 -6.16 -3.66 16.77
C LEU A 54 -7.41 -3.32 15.92
N ASP A 55 -8.55 -3.96 16.20
CA ASP A 55 -9.84 -3.75 15.54
C ASP A 55 -9.78 -3.70 14.00
N VAL A 56 -9.10 -4.68 13.41
CA VAL A 56 -8.90 -4.76 11.95
C VAL A 56 -10.17 -5.27 11.27
N GLU A 57 -10.88 -4.42 10.55
CA GLU A 57 -11.98 -4.82 9.66
C GLU A 57 -11.42 -5.58 8.43
N LEU A 58 -11.81 -6.85 8.27
CA LEU A 58 -11.40 -7.70 7.15
C LEU A 58 -12.50 -7.82 6.11
N GLN A 59 -12.13 -7.71 4.83
CA GLN A 59 -13.02 -8.03 3.71
C GLN A 59 -13.11 -9.55 3.50
N PRO A 60 -14.17 -10.06 2.83
CA PRO A 60 -14.27 -11.48 2.48
C PRO A 60 -13.02 -11.98 1.74
N GLY A 61 -12.50 -13.15 2.14
CA GLY A 61 -11.27 -13.72 1.56
C GLY A 61 -9.95 -13.13 2.10
N GLN A 62 -10.02 -12.25 3.10
CA GLN A 62 -8.86 -11.72 3.81
C GLN A 62 -8.67 -12.34 5.19
N PHE A 63 -7.42 -12.42 5.62
CA PHE A 63 -7.05 -12.83 6.98
C PHE A 63 -5.81 -12.07 7.46
N ALA A 64 -5.72 -11.86 8.77
CA ALA A 64 -4.65 -11.08 9.40
C ALA A 64 -3.76 -11.98 10.25
N VAL A 65 -2.47 -12.03 9.93
CA VAL A 65 -1.50 -12.93 10.58
C VAL A 65 -0.15 -12.26 10.76
N THR A 66 0.62 -12.69 11.76
CA THR A 66 2.04 -12.34 11.85
C THR A 66 2.91 -13.49 11.33
N ILE A 67 4.12 -13.16 10.88
CA ILE A 67 5.13 -14.17 10.50
C ILE A 67 5.47 -15.08 11.69
N THR A 68 5.39 -14.57 12.91
CA THR A 68 5.65 -15.37 14.12
C THR A 68 4.57 -16.41 14.35
N ASP A 69 3.31 -16.07 14.11
CA ASP A 69 2.19 -16.99 14.29
C ASP A 69 2.25 -18.13 13.27
N LEU A 70 2.46 -17.79 11.99
CA LEU A 70 2.63 -18.78 10.92
C LEU A 70 3.85 -19.67 11.15
N ALA A 71 4.97 -19.09 11.60
CA ALA A 71 6.17 -19.86 11.95
C ALA A 71 5.91 -20.85 13.10
N GLY A 72 5.10 -20.45 14.09
CA GLY A 72 4.66 -21.32 15.18
C GLY A 72 3.74 -22.44 14.69
N CYS A 73 2.74 -22.11 13.86
CA CYS A 73 1.77 -23.07 13.32
C CYS A 73 2.40 -24.11 12.39
N TRP A 74 3.33 -23.70 11.53
CA TRP A 74 3.95 -24.58 10.53
C TRP A 74 5.27 -25.19 11.00
N HIS A 75 5.74 -24.81 12.19
CA HIS A 75 7.07 -25.16 12.72
C HIS A 75 8.21 -24.80 11.74
N TRP A 76 8.05 -23.72 11.00
CA TRP A 76 9.03 -23.22 10.05
C TRP A 76 9.85 -22.09 10.64
N HIS A 77 11.09 -21.91 10.17
CA HIS A 77 11.82 -20.68 10.45
C HIS A 77 11.09 -19.48 9.84
N ARG A 78 11.10 -18.34 10.53
CA ARG A 78 10.47 -17.09 10.03
C ARG A 78 10.98 -16.68 8.64
N ALA A 79 12.23 -16.98 8.30
CA ALA A 79 12.78 -16.74 6.97
C ALA A 79 12.10 -17.63 5.89
N THR A 80 11.86 -18.90 6.21
CA THR A 80 11.15 -19.86 5.34
C THR A 80 9.71 -19.42 5.10
N VAL A 81 8.99 -18.98 6.15
CA VAL A 81 7.64 -18.42 6.03
C VAL A 81 7.61 -17.23 5.06
N ARG A 82 8.55 -16.27 5.21
CA ARG A 82 8.65 -15.12 4.31
C ARG A 82 8.92 -15.53 2.88
N SER A 83 9.89 -16.42 2.66
CA SER A 83 10.20 -16.94 1.32
C SER A 83 9.02 -17.66 0.69
N PHE A 84 8.24 -18.41 1.49
CA PHE A 84 7.08 -19.13 1.02
C PHE A 84 5.98 -18.17 0.55
N LEU A 85 5.64 -17.18 1.37
CA LEU A 85 4.63 -16.16 1.05
C LEU A 85 5.05 -15.28 -0.13
N ASN A 86 6.34 -14.94 -0.25
CA ASN A 86 6.85 -14.22 -1.42
C ASN A 86 6.65 -15.05 -2.70
N GLY A 87 6.98 -16.35 -2.68
CA GLY A 87 6.77 -17.20 -3.84
C GLY A 87 5.28 -17.37 -4.20
N LEU A 88 4.37 -17.39 -3.23
CA LEU A 88 2.92 -17.39 -3.52
C LEU A 88 2.43 -16.06 -4.11
N GLU A 89 3.00 -14.93 -3.68
CA GLU A 89 2.70 -13.61 -4.23
C GLU A 89 3.24 -13.46 -5.66
N ASP A 90 4.46 -13.93 -5.93
CA ASP A 90 5.05 -13.97 -7.28
C ASP A 90 4.23 -14.84 -8.24
N LEU A 91 3.60 -15.90 -7.71
CA LEU A 91 2.68 -16.77 -8.44
C LEU A 91 1.25 -16.22 -8.52
N GLY A 92 0.99 -15.03 -7.99
CA GLY A 92 -0.31 -14.36 -8.01
C GLY A 92 -1.40 -15.06 -7.20
N GLN A 93 -1.05 -15.97 -6.28
CA GLN A 93 -2.01 -16.71 -5.46
C GLN A 93 -2.46 -15.91 -4.23
N ILE A 94 -1.60 -15.02 -3.74
CA ILE A 94 -1.88 -14.16 -2.60
C ILE A 94 -1.44 -12.72 -2.87
N ARG A 95 -2.06 -11.76 -2.18
CA ARG A 95 -1.54 -10.38 -2.06
C ARG A 95 -1.27 -10.07 -0.60
N LYS A 96 -0.11 -9.49 -0.30
CA LYS A 96 0.26 -9.03 1.04
C LYS A 96 0.11 -7.52 1.18
N SER A 97 -0.62 -7.08 2.19
CA SER A 97 -0.60 -5.68 2.66
C SER A 97 0.15 -5.64 3.98
N SER A 98 1.27 -4.91 4.02
CA SER A 98 2.11 -4.80 5.22
C SER A 98 1.55 -3.77 6.20
N LEU A 99 1.49 -4.16 7.47
CA LEU A 99 1.37 -3.27 8.62
C LEU A 99 2.69 -3.28 9.41
N THR A 100 2.85 -2.39 10.39
CA THR A 100 4.08 -2.15 11.17
C THR A 100 4.73 -3.43 11.74
N ARG A 101 3.96 -4.50 11.99
CA ARG A 101 4.48 -5.80 12.45
C ARG A 101 3.70 -7.03 11.96
N SER A 102 2.79 -6.87 11.02
CA SER A 102 1.84 -7.91 10.58
C SER A 102 1.50 -7.81 9.10
N TYR A 103 0.83 -8.84 8.58
CA TYR A 103 0.35 -8.89 7.20
C TYR A 103 -1.16 -9.12 7.18
N ILE A 104 -1.85 -8.34 6.35
CA ILE A 104 -3.16 -8.73 5.83
C ILE A 104 -2.90 -9.48 4.54
N ILE A 105 -3.33 -10.73 4.48
CA ILE A 105 -3.18 -11.59 3.31
C ILE A 105 -4.55 -11.74 2.66
N THR A 106 -4.62 -11.43 1.37
CA THR A 106 -5.81 -11.64 0.54
C THR A 106 -5.54 -12.79 -0.42
N MET A 107 -6.36 -13.85 -0.39
CA MET A 107 -6.26 -14.92 -1.39
C MET A 107 -6.85 -14.43 -2.73
N ALA A 108 -6.25 -14.83 -3.85
CA ALA A 108 -6.75 -14.43 -5.16
C ALA A 108 -8.09 -15.14 -5.47
N GLU A 109 -9.21 -14.45 -5.30
CA GLU A 109 -10.54 -14.97 -5.63
C GLU A 109 -10.84 -14.76 -7.13
N THR A 110 -11.32 -15.81 -7.82
CA THR A 110 -11.89 -15.65 -9.16
C THR A 110 -13.23 -14.95 -9.05
N ILE A 111 -13.31 -13.72 -9.54
CA ILE A 111 -14.54 -13.24 -10.15
C ILE A 111 -14.81 -14.20 -11.33
N PRO A 112 -15.99 -14.85 -11.44
CA PRO A 112 -16.32 -15.67 -12.61
C PRO A 112 -16.24 -14.79 -13.85
N ASP A 113 -15.21 -15.04 -14.67
CA ASP A 113 -14.90 -14.27 -15.85
C ASP A 113 -16.03 -14.39 -16.88
N GLY A 114 -16.51 -13.25 -17.34
CA GLY A 114 -17.34 -13.10 -18.51
C GLY A 114 -16.72 -12.08 -19.46
N ASN A 115 -15.47 -12.27 -19.89
CA ASN A 115 -15.06 -12.21 -21.30
C ASN A 115 -13.53 -12.16 -21.49
N GLU A 116 -13.08 -13.19 -22.18
CA GLU A 116 -11.96 -13.35 -23.11
C GLU A 116 -10.81 -12.32 -23.22
N ALA A 117 -9.62 -12.94 -23.27
CA ALA A 117 -8.51 -12.63 -24.17
C ALA A 117 -7.59 -11.45 -23.82
N GLY A 118 -6.60 -11.79 -22.99
CA GLY A 118 -5.18 -11.59 -23.32
C GLY A 118 -4.76 -10.22 -23.86
N LYS A 119 -4.38 -9.31 -22.96
CA LYS A 119 -3.15 -8.52 -23.02
C LYS A 119 -3.07 -7.52 -21.87
N ASN A 120 -1.90 -7.52 -21.22
CA ASN A 120 -1.20 -6.36 -20.67
C ASN A 120 -1.78 -5.57 -19.48
N LYS A 121 -0.91 -5.49 -18.47
CA LYS A 121 -0.80 -4.47 -17.41
C LYS A 121 -1.89 -4.51 -16.34
N GLY A 122 -1.45 -4.81 -15.12
CA GLY A 122 -2.11 -4.38 -13.89
C GLY A 122 -2.29 -2.87 -13.92
N LYS A 123 -3.46 -2.45 -14.38
CA LYS A 123 -4.01 -1.12 -14.27
C LYS A 123 -5.49 -1.34 -14.07
N THR A 124 -5.97 -1.05 -12.88
CA THR A 124 -7.40 -0.82 -12.64
C THR A 124 -7.86 0.13 -13.73
N ILE A 125 -8.67 -0.34 -14.68
CA ILE A 125 -9.11 0.42 -15.86
C ILE A 125 -10.18 1.40 -15.38
N ASN A 126 -9.78 2.41 -14.60
CA ASN A 126 -10.50 3.65 -14.61
C ASN A 126 -9.71 4.64 -15.49
N PRO A 127 -10.08 4.80 -16.77
CA PRO A 127 -9.40 5.72 -17.69
C PRO A 127 -9.46 7.17 -17.20
N ILE A 128 -10.31 7.47 -16.22
CA ILE A 128 -10.42 8.75 -15.54
C ILE A 128 -9.24 8.93 -14.57
N ILE A 129 -8.96 7.95 -13.71
CA ILE A 129 -7.80 8.00 -12.79
C ILE A 129 -6.49 8.14 -13.56
N ASP A 130 -6.38 7.49 -14.72
CA ASP A 130 -5.22 7.65 -15.61
C ASP A 130 -5.04 9.07 -16.14
N LYS A 131 -6.15 9.73 -16.48
CA LYS A 131 -6.17 11.11 -16.95
C LYS A 131 -5.90 12.08 -15.80
N VAL A 132 -6.43 11.79 -14.61
CA VAL A 132 -6.16 12.52 -13.36
C VAL A 132 -4.67 12.43 -13.03
N ASP A 133 -4.09 11.23 -13.00
CA ASP A 133 -2.66 10.99 -12.75
C ASP A 133 -1.78 11.72 -13.76
N THR A 134 -2.17 11.75 -15.02
CA THR A 134 -1.43 12.46 -16.07
C THR A 134 -1.46 13.96 -15.83
N ALA A 135 -2.64 14.55 -15.58
CA ALA A 135 -2.78 15.97 -15.29
C ALA A 135 -2.02 16.37 -14.01
N LEU A 136 -2.13 15.55 -12.96
CA LEU A 136 -1.42 15.76 -11.70
C LEU A 136 0.10 15.63 -11.86
N SER A 137 0.58 14.71 -12.70
CA SER A 137 2.01 14.58 -12.99
C SER A 137 2.55 15.82 -13.70
N GLU A 138 1.87 16.30 -14.73
CA GLU A 138 2.24 17.53 -15.44
C GLU A 138 2.20 18.74 -14.50
N TRP A 139 1.24 18.79 -13.58
CA TRP A 139 1.19 19.79 -12.51
C TRP A 139 2.37 19.67 -11.53
N VAL A 140 2.74 18.46 -11.09
CA VAL A 140 3.90 18.23 -10.21
C VAL A 140 5.18 18.80 -10.83
N PHE A 141 5.41 18.55 -12.12
CA PHE A 141 6.57 19.06 -12.85
C PHE A 141 6.46 20.53 -13.29
N GLY A 142 5.35 21.21 -12.96
CA GLY A 142 5.14 22.63 -13.27
C GLY A 142 4.82 22.92 -14.74
N ARG A 143 4.45 21.90 -15.52
CA ARG A 143 4.01 22.02 -16.92
C ARG A 143 2.53 22.39 -17.04
N LEU A 144 1.76 22.16 -15.98
CA LEU A 144 0.36 22.54 -15.84
C LEU A 144 0.21 23.50 -14.66
N SER A 145 -0.60 24.55 -14.79
CA SER A 145 -0.93 25.43 -13.65
C SER A 145 -1.89 24.75 -12.67
N GLY A 146 -1.95 25.24 -11.43
CA GLY A 146 -2.89 24.70 -10.43
C GLY A 146 -4.35 24.86 -10.85
N GLU A 147 -4.69 25.95 -11.52
CA GLU A 147 -6.04 26.18 -12.03
C GLU A 147 -6.40 25.22 -13.17
N GLU A 148 -5.48 24.99 -14.10
CA GLU A 148 -5.70 24.05 -15.20
C GLU A 148 -5.80 22.61 -14.70
N CYS A 149 -5.01 22.25 -13.68
CA CYS A 149 -5.10 20.96 -13.01
C CYS A 149 -6.45 20.77 -12.31
N GLY A 150 -6.92 21.79 -11.59
CA GLY A 150 -8.23 21.77 -10.94
C GLY A 150 -9.36 21.63 -11.95
N ARG A 151 -9.33 22.39 -13.05
CA ARG A 151 -10.31 22.28 -14.15
C ARG A 151 -10.27 20.91 -14.83
N ALA A 152 -9.09 20.30 -14.99
CA ALA A 152 -8.96 18.96 -15.53
C ALA A 152 -9.63 17.92 -14.62
N CYS A 153 -9.38 17.98 -13.31
CA CYS A 153 -10.01 17.09 -12.33
C CYS A 153 -11.53 17.27 -12.28
N GLN A 154 -12.02 18.52 -12.33
CA GLN A 154 -13.45 18.82 -12.33
C GLN A 154 -14.17 18.28 -13.59
N ARG A 155 -13.59 18.46 -14.78
CA ARG A 155 -14.19 17.88 -16.00
C ARG A 155 -14.29 16.36 -15.96
N LEU A 156 -13.36 15.74 -15.24
CA LEU A 156 -13.27 14.29 -15.07
C LEU A 156 -14.28 13.77 -14.03
N THR A 157 -14.70 14.58 -13.06
CA THR A 157 -15.86 14.29 -12.19
C THR A 157 -17.18 14.54 -12.90
N ASP A 158 -17.26 15.60 -13.71
CA ASP A 158 -18.50 16.00 -14.40
C ASP A 158 -18.87 15.04 -15.53
N THR A 159 -17.90 14.33 -16.14
CA THR A 159 -18.17 13.39 -17.25
C THR A 159 -18.90 12.12 -16.82
N GLU A 160 -18.93 11.78 -15.53
CA GLU A 160 -19.76 10.68 -14.99
C GLU A 160 -21.20 11.09 -14.67
N THR A 161 -21.49 12.40 -14.68
CA THR A 161 -22.86 12.91 -14.60
C THR A 161 -23.19 13.58 -15.93
N PRO A 162 -23.94 12.96 -16.85
CA PRO A 162 -24.53 13.74 -17.93
C PRO A 162 -25.43 14.78 -17.25
N THR A 163 -24.97 16.02 -17.24
CA THR A 163 -25.77 17.18 -16.91
C THR A 163 -26.70 17.33 -18.11
N ASP A 164 -27.84 16.64 -18.07
CA ASP A 164 -28.99 17.12 -18.83
C ASP A 164 -29.34 18.46 -18.21
N THR A 165 -28.91 19.50 -18.91
CA THR A 165 -29.20 20.89 -18.68
C THR A 165 -30.68 21.03 -18.29
N ASN A 166 -30.94 21.47 -17.05
CA ASN A 166 -32.24 21.86 -16.48
C ASN A 166 -33.02 20.84 -15.61
N GLN A 167 -32.39 20.18 -14.63
CA GLN A 167 -33.13 19.74 -13.44
C GLN A 167 -32.25 19.87 -12.19
N GLY A 168 -32.82 20.45 -11.12
CA GLY A 168 -32.10 20.74 -9.88
C GLY A 168 -31.48 19.50 -9.23
N THR A 169 -30.43 19.73 -8.44
CA THR A 169 -29.59 18.74 -7.74
C THR A 169 -30.32 17.80 -6.77
N ASP A 170 -31.65 17.89 -6.64
CA ASP A 170 -32.44 17.14 -5.67
C ASP A 170 -32.87 15.75 -6.18
N ASP A 171 -33.00 15.54 -7.50
CA ASP A 171 -33.59 14.32 -8.09
C ASP A 171 -32.58 13.27 -8.62
N LEU A 172 -31.31 13.30 -8.19
CA LEU A 172 -30.36 12.22 -8.52
C LEU A 172 -30.58 10.99 -7.60
N PRO A 173 -30.68 9.76 -8.15
CA PRO A 173 -30.81 8.55 -7.34
C PRO A 173 -29.59 8.35 -6.42
N GLU A 174 -29.81 7.82 -5.21
CA GLU A 174 -28.80 7.75 -4.13
C GLU A 174 -27.52 6.99 -4.54
N ASP A 175 -27.65 5.99 -5.42
CA ASP A 175 -26.56 5.21 -5.98
C ASP A 175 -25.56 6.08 -6.78
N ARG A 176 -26.07 7.05 -7.55
CA ARG A 176 -25.27 7.97 -8.36
C ARG A 176 -24.59 9.05 -7.51
N LYS A 177 -25.24 9.50 -6.44
CA LYS A 177 -24.63 10.43 -5.45
C LYS A 177 -23.46 9.74 -4.74
N ALA A 178 -23.59 8.46 -4.38
CA ALA A 178 -22.52 7.68 -3.76
C ALA A 178 -21.32 7.47 -4.72
N ALA A 179 -21.56 7.13 -5.99
CA ALA A 179 -20.51 6.98 -6.99
C ALA A 179 -19.72 8.28 -7.23
N TYR A 180 -20.41 9.42 -7.32
CA TYR A 180 -19.77 10.73 -7.43
C TYR A 180 -18.90 11.07 -6.22
N ALA A 181 -19.37 10.77 -5.01
CA ALA A 181 -18.61 10.99 -3.78
C ALA A 181 -17.34 10.13 -3.73
N GLU A 182 -17.42 8.87 -4.20
CA GLU A 182 -16.27 7.98 -4.30
C GLU A 182 -15.20 8.52 -5.26
N ASN A 183 -15.62 8.97 -6.45
CA ASN A 183 -14.71 9.56 -7.43
C ASN A 183 -14.07 10.85 -6.91
N CYS A 184 -14.85 11.70 -6.24
CA CYS A 184 -14.32 12.89 -5.58
C CYS A 184 -13.24 12.52 -4.56
N ARG A 185 -13.48 11.49 -3.74
CA ARG A 185 -12.50 11.00 -2.76
C ARG A 185 -11.21 10.53 -3.43
N ALA A 186 -11.31 9.68 -4.45
CA ALA A 186 -10.15 9.16 -5.17
C ALA A 186 -9.31 10.29 -5.83
N ILE A 187 -9.98 11.32 -6.37
CA ILE A 187 -9.31 12.49 -6.94
C ILE A 187 -8.62 13.31 -5.85
N MET A 188 -9.29 13.55 -4.71
CA MET A 188 -8.68 14.26 -3.58
C MET A 188 -7.46 13.54 -3.03
N GLU A 189 -7.50 12.22 -2.90
CA GLU A 189 -6.36 11.39 -2.48
C GLU A 189 -5.19 11.52 -3.47
N SER A 190 -5.49 11.44 -4.77
CA SER A 190 -4.49 11.61 -5.83
C SER A 190 -3.87 13.01 -5.81
N MET A 191 -4.70 14.04 -5.57
CA MET A 191 -4.27 15.44 -5.43
C MET A 191 -3.40 15.65 -4.19
N ALA A 192 -3.74 15.04 -3.05
CA ALA A 192 -2.95 15.13 -1.83
C ALA A 192 -1.55 14.56 -2.06
N LEU A 193 -1.46 13.36 -2.66
CA LEU A 193 -0.19 12.74 -3.00
C LEU A 193 0.62 13.56 -4.02
N ALA A 194 -0.04 14.09 -5.06
CA ALA A 194 0.61 14.97 -6.03
C ALA A 194 1.13 16.26 -5.39
N SER A 195 0.40 16.83 -4.43
CA SER A 195 0.83 18.02 -3.69
C SER A 195 2.10 17.76 -2.89
N VAL A 196 2.17 16.64 -2.16
CA VAL A 196 3.38 16.21 -1.44
C VAL A 196 4.54 16.02 -2.41
N ARG A 197 4.34 15.30 -3.52
CA ARG A 197 5.36 15.11 -4.57
C ARG A 197 5.87 16.45 -5.10
N ARG A 198 4.97 17.40 -5.38
CA ARG A 198 5.31 18.73 -5.90
C ARG A 198 6.13 19.54 -4.91
N VAL A 199 5.80 19.49 -3.62
CA VAL A 199 6.58 20.15 -2.57
C VAL A 199 7.96 19.51 -2.44
N LEU A 200 8.03 18.18 -2.43
CA LEU A 200 9.29 17.44 -2.33
C LEU A 200 10.17 17.61 -3.56
N HIS A 201 9.60 17.79 -4.75
CA HIS A 201 10.35 18.03 -5.98
C HIS A 201 11.29 19.25 -5.87
N LYS A 202 10.96 20.24 -5.03
CA LYS A 202 11.83 21.40 -4.73
C LYS A 202 13.15 21.01 -4.04
N TYR A 203 13.19 19.85 -3.39
CA TYR A 203 14.33 19.35 -2.62
C TYR A 203 15.17 18.32 -3.39
N ARG A 204 14.79 18.00 -4.64
CA ARG A 204 15.43 16.99 -5.50
C ARG A 204 16.95 17.15 -5.64
N LEU A 205 17.42 18.40 -5.78
CA LEU A 205 18.84 18.70 -6.00
C LEU A 205 19.63 18.84 -4.68
N GLY A 206 19.00 18.54 -3.54
CA GLY A 206 19.66 18.61 -2.25
C GLY A 206 20.69 17.50 -2.03
N SER A 207 21.49 17.64 -0.97
CA SER A 207 22.43 16.61 -0.52
C SER A 207 21.83 15.79 0.62
N THR A 208 22.02 14.48 0.57
CA THR A 208 21.70 13.54 1.67
C THR A 208 22.90 13.24 2.56
N ALA A 209 24.07 13.86 2.30
CA ALA A 209 25.33 13.54 2.98
C ALA A 209 25.25 13.69 4.51
N SER A 210 24.53 14.69 5.01
CA SER A 210 24.34 14.89 6.46
C SER A 210 23.56 13.74 7.13
N LEU A 211 22.69 13.05 6.39
CA LEU A 211 21.92 11.91 6.91
C LEU A 211 22.80 10.65 6.99
N ALA A 212 23.73 10.48 6.04
CA ALA A 212 24.77 9.46 6.14
C ALA A 212 25.76 9.76 7.28
N GLY A 213 26.15 11.02 7.46
CA GLY A 213 26.96 11.46 8.60
C GLY A 213 26.27 11.19 9.93
N PHE A 214 24.98 11.52 10.07
CA PHE A 214 24.20 11.19 11.27
C PHE A 214 24.20 9.68 11.57
N PHE A 215 24.00 8.84 10.55
CA PHE A 215 24.04 7.39 10.74
C PHE A 215 25.41 6.89 11.22
N ASN A 216 26.50 7.40 10.62
CA ASN A 216 27.85 6.95 10.96
C ASN A 216 28.35 7.54 12.30
N ASP A 217 28.14 8.84 12.50
CA ASP A 217 28.77 9.61 13.58
C ASP A 217 27.92 9.67 14.85
N VAL A 218 26.59 9.69 14.73
CA VAL A 218 25.66 9.81 15.88
C VAL A 218 25.09 8.45 16.26
N LEU A 219 24.62 7.68 15.27
CA LEU A 219 24.07 6.35 15.52
C LEU A 219 25.14 5.25 15.55
N ALA A 220 26.40 5.56 15.27
CA ALA A 220 27.51 4.60 15.24
C ALA A 220 27.20 3.35 14.37
N GLU A 221 26.54 3.57 13.23
CA GLU A 221 26.06 2.53 12.30
C GLU A 221 25.03 1.55 12.90
N ASP A 222 24.35 1.95 13.98
CA ASP A 222 23.31 1.15 14.62
C ASP A 222 21.99 1.24 13.84
N TRP A 223 21.75 0.21 13.03
CA TRP A 223 20.51 0.03 12.29
C TRP A 223 19.27 -0.15 13.17
N THR A 224 19.41 -0.44 14.46
CA THR A 224 18.27 -0.59 15.37
C THR A 224 17.66 0.75 15.78
N LEU A 225 18.46 1.82 15.77
CA LEU A 225 18.04 3.19 16.12
C LEU A 225 17.55 3.98 14.90
N MET A 226 17.91 3.53 13.69
CA MET A 226 17.56 4.21 12.45
C MET A 226 16.04 4.34 12.21
N PRO A 227 15.18 3.33 12.47
CA PRO A 227 13.74 3.46 12.28
C PRO A 227 13.12 4.55 13.17
N GLU A 228 13.49 4.59 14.45
CA GLU A 228 13.03 5.61 15.40
C GLU A 228 13.49 7.00 14.95
N ALA A 229 14.76 7.15 14.54
CA ALA A 229 15.25 8.41 14.00
C ALA A 229 14.53 8.85 12.70
N MET A 230 14.18 7.90 11.82
CA MET A 230 13.39 8.21 10.62
C MET A 230 11.95 8.61 10.95
N GLU A 231 11.36 8.01 11.98
CA GLU A 231 10.02 8.34 12.48
C GLU A 231 10.01 9.77 13.08
N THR A 232 10.96 10.09 13.95
CA THR A 232 11.16 11.45 14.48
C THR A 232 11.34 12.49 13.35
N LEU A 233 12.09 12.16 12.31
CA LEU A 233 12.25 13.05 11.14
C LEU A 233 10.96 13.18 10.32
N ALA A 234 10.15 12.12 10.24
CA ALA A 234 8.87 12.16 9.55
C ALA A 234 7.88 13.07 10.30
N GLU A 235 7.74 12.91 11.61
CA GLU A 235 6.94 13.78 12.49
C GLU A 235 7.38 15.24 12.36
N LEU A 236 8.68 15.53 12.48
CA LEU A 236 9.21 16.89 12.29
C LEU A 236 8.93 17.50 10.92
N VAL A 237 8.78 16.68 9.88
CA VAL A 237 8.50 17.16 8.52
C VAL A 237 7.01 17.34 8.26
N ILE A 238 6.16 16.54 8.88
CA ILE A 238 4.70 16.55 8.69
C ILE A 238 4.05 17.50 9.70
N ASP A 239 4.34 17.31 10.99
CA ASP A 239 3.71 18.00 12.11
C ASP A 239 4.53 19.21 12.60
N GLY A 240 5.84 19.21 12.33
CA GLY A 240 6.75 20.30 12.70
C GLY A 240 7.38 20.14 14.09
N GLU A 241 6.90 19.17 14.86
CA GLU A 241 7.37 18.78 16.18
C GLU A 241 7.38 17.25 16.31
N SER A 242 8.01 16.74 17.37
CA SER A 242 8.07 15.31 17.68
C SER A 242 8.12 15.13 19.19
N GLU A 243 7.25 14.28 19.74
CA GLU A 243 7.21 13.94 21.17
C GLU A 243 8.54 13.31 21.61
N SER A 244 9.17 12.52 20.73
CA SER A 244 10.45 11.86 20.95
C SER A 244 11.59 12.84 21.24
N LEU A 245 11.42 14.12 20.87
CA LEU A 245 12.42 15.15 21.12
C LEU A 245 12.11 16.01 22.34
N GLU A 246 10.95 15.93 22.99
CA GLU A 246 10.60 16.90 24.05
C GLU A 246 11.61 16.94 25.20
N LEU A 247 12.06 15.77 25.65
CA LEU A 247 13.01 15.59 26.75
C LEU A 247 14.47 15.60 26.32
N GLU A 248 14.73 15.68 25.02
CA GLU A 248 16.08 15.68 24.47
C GLU A 248 16.79 17.02 24.67
N ASP A 249 18.12 16.94 24.69
CA ASP A 249 18.95 18.11 24.82
C ASP A 249 18.90 19.00 23.57
N LYS A 250 19.31 20.26 23.71
CA LYS A 250 19.24 21.26 22.64
C LYS A 250 20.05 20.86 21.41
N GLN A 251 21.22 20.23 21.59
CA GLN A 251 22.08 19.80 20.49
C GLN A 251 21.41 18.69 19.67
N THR A 252 20.76 17.74 20.34
CA THR A 252 20.02 16.66 19.68
C THR A 252 18.85 17.22 18.87
N LYS A 253 18.06 18.14 19.45
CA LYS A 253 16.99 18.85 18.74
C LYS A 253 17.49 19.58 17.49
N GLU A 254 18.55 20.36 17.61
CA GLU A 254 19.15 21.09 16.49
C GLU A 254 19.66 20.14 15.39
N THR A 255 20.21 18.98 15.78
CA THR A 255 20.67 17.94 14.84
C THR A 255 19.50 17.38 14.03
N PHE A 256 18.39 17.00 14.67
CA PHE A 256 17.21 16.51 13.97
C PHE A 256 16.57 17.58 13.06
N HIS A 257 16.46 18.83 13.51
CA HIS A 257 15.97 19.92 12.66
C HIS A 257 16.87 20.16 11.43
N ALA A 258 18.20 20.06 11.58
CA ALA A 258 19.14 20.17 10.45
C ALA A 258 18.97 19.02 9.44
N LEU A 259 18.56 17.83 9.91
CA LEU A 259 18.34 16.64 9.10
C LEU A 259 17.01 16.62 8.33
N CYS A 260 16.02 17.46 8.69
CA CYS A 260 14.75 17.55 7.98
C CYS A 260 14.92 17.85 6.47
N LYS A 261 15.91 18.68 6.10
CA LYS A 261 16.17 19.01 4.69
C LYS A 261 16.79 17.82 3.91
N PRO A 262 17.88 17.19 4.39
CA PRO A 262 18.38 15.92 3.86
C PRO A 262 17.31 14.82 3.76
N PHE A 263 16.43 14.70 4.75
CA PHE A 263 15.33 13.74 4.75
C PHE A 263 14.32 14.02 3.62
N LYS A 264 13.90 15.27 3.43
CA LYS A 264 13.07 15.68 2.28
C LYS A 264 13.72 15.37 0.93
N THR A 265 15.03 15.57 0.81
CA THR A 265 15.79 15.21 -0.40
C THR A 265 15.80 13.69 -0.64
N LEU A 266 16.00 12.88 0.41
CA LEU A 266 15.97 11.42 0.31
C LEU A 266 14.60 10.93 -0.18
N LEU A 267 13.52 11.47 0.39
CA LEU A 267 12.14 11.18 -0.04
C LEU A 267 11.90 11.59 -1.49
N ALA A 268 12.34 12.79 -1.89
CA ALA A 268 12.22 13.28 -3.27
C ALA A 268 12.89 12.31 -4.27
N GLY A 269 14.11 11.84 -3.97
CA GLY A 269 14.83 10.88 -4.80
C GLY A 269 14.08 9.54 -4.95
N ARG A 270 13.52 9.01 -3.85
CA ARG A 270 12.72 7.77 -3.91
C ARG A 270 11.47 7.97 -4.77
N MET A 271 10.72 9.05 -4.55
CA MET A 271 9.46 9.29 -5.25
C MET A 271 9.65 9.41 -6.77
N GLU A 272 10.78 9.94 -7.23
CA GLU A 272 11.12 10.01 -8.66
C GLU A 272 11.47 8.62 -9.24
N ALA A 273 12.27 7.83 -8.52
CA ALA A 273 12.64 6.47 -8.95
C ALA A 273 11.43 5.52 -9.09
N GLY A 274 10.37 5.75 -8.30
CA GLY A 274 9.12 4.99 -8.38
C GLY A 274 8.29 5.23 -9.65
N ASN A 275 8.48 6.37 -10.33
CA ASN A 275 7.74 6.71 -11.55
C ASN A 275 8.46 6.28 -12.85
N GLY A 276 9.72 5.84 -12.76
CA GLY A 276 10.57 5.49 -13.91
C GLY A 276 10.46 4.04 -14.41
N ASN A 277 9.80 3.15 -13.66
CA ASN A 277 9.53 1.77 -14.08
C ASN A 277 8.06 1.64 -14.52
N LYS A 278 7.78 1.95 -15.79
CA LYS A 278 6.48 1.72 -16.47
C LYS A 278 6.67 0.94 -17.77
#